data_AF-A0A7X6BLM4-F1
#
_entry.id   AF-A0A7X6BLM4-F1
#
_cell.length_a   1.000
_cell.length_b   1.000
_cell.length_c   1.000
_cell.angle_alpha   90.00
_cell.angle_beta   90.00
_cell.angle_gamma   90.00
#
_symmetry.space_group_name_H-M   'P 1'
#
loop_
_entity.id
_entity.type
_entity.pdbx_description
1 polymer ?
#
loop_
_entity_poly.entity_id
_entity_poly.type
_entity_poly.pdbx_seq_one_letter_code
_entity_poly.pdbx_strand_id
1 'polypeptide(L)'
;MEEKKFTEKESLELISQMIQATRKNLAKDQGNYFIIYGYTAAILSIIIYTSLCMTHAPWWWAGWFLMFLPVIILAFKEKRNTPTVVTYTDSMVNKVWQVVGTLFSLTVLVMLALSFIVGRCDFTLMLPLCLLYASIGTAITGLVIREKCLLYLPFVGFVFAIYMLMSYTINNSATILWNLYFGLSFVVMMIIPGHILNNKSEKL
;
A
#
# COMPACT_ATOMS: atom_id res chain seq x y z
N MET A 1 -45.61 15.62 -8.98
CA MET A 1 -44.35 15.46 -8.22
C MET A 1 -43.92 16.85 -7.85
N GLU A 2 -44.09 17.24 -6.59
CA GLU A 2 -43.78 18.61 -6.13
C GLU A 2 -42.26 18.76 -6.03
N GLU A 3 -41.69 19.70 -6.78
CA GLU A 3 -40.32 20.15 -6.62
C GLU A 3 -40.20 20.84 -5.24
N LYS A 4 -39.74 20.11 -4.22
CA LYS A 4 -39.37 20.70 -2.94
C LYS A 4 -38.24 21.70 -3.18
N LYS A 5 -38.55 23.00 -3.16
CA LYS A 5 -37.56 24.08 -3.04
C LYS A 5 -36.85 23.92 -1.71
N PHE A 6 -35.69 23.29 -1.72
CA PHE A 6 -34.81 23.25 -0.56
C PHE A 6 -34.44 24.68 -0.16
N THR A 7 -34.63 24.99 1.12
CA THR A 7 -34.13 26.24 1.70
C THR A 7 -32.60 26.24 1.62
N GLU A 8 -31.93 27.38 1.43
CA GLU A 8 -30.46 27.43 1.30
C GLU A 8 -29.72 26.70 2.44
N LYS A 9 -30.29 26.75 3.66
CA LYS A 9 -29.80 26.02 4.82
C LYS A 9 -29.89 24.50 4.67
N GLU A 10 -31.00 23.98 4.15
CA GLU A 10 -31.17 22.54 3.90
C GLU A 10 -30.29 22.06 2.74
N SER A 11 -30.11 22.87 1.70
CA SER A 11 -29.16 22.58 0.62
C SER A 11 -27.72 22.53 1.12
N LEU A 12 -27.31 23.50 1.95
CA LEU A 12 -25.98 23.51 2.57
C LEU A 12 -25.78 22.33 3.53
N GLU A 13 -26.80 22.00 4.32
CA GLU A 13 -26.76 20.85 5.23
C GLU A 13 -26.69 19.53 4.46
N LEU A 14 -27.48 19.38 3.39
CA LEU A 14 -27.45 18.22 2.50
C LEU A 14 -26.10 18.10 1.78
N ILE A 15 -25.53 19.19 1.28
CA ILE A 15 -24.18 19.21 0.69
C ILE A 15 -23.13 18.81 1.72
N SER A 16 -23.21 19.33 2.95
CA SER A 16 -22.30 18.98 4.05
C SER A 16 -22.40 17.49 4.40
N GLN A 17 -23.63 16.97 4.52
CA GLN A 17 -23.90 15.55 4.76
C GLN A 17 -23.37 14.66 3.63
N MET A 18 -23.59 15.04 2.37
CA MET A 18 -23.05 14.32 1.21
C MET A 18 -21.52 14.33 1.20
N ILE A 19 -20.87 15.47 1.48
CA ILE A 19 -19.40 15.56 1.58
C ILE A 19 -18.88 14.66 2.70
N GLN A 20 -19.53 14.64 3.87
CA GLN A 20 -19.13 13.78 4.99
C GLN A 20 -19.32 12.29 4.67
N ALA A 21 -20.47 11.91 4.10
CA ALA A 21 -20.76 10.53 3.70
C ALA A 21 -19.75 10.02 2.67
N THR A 22 -19.44 10.83 1.66
CA THR A 22 -18.42 10.54 0.66
C THR A 22 -17.04 10.34 1.29
N ARG A 23 -16.62 11.21 2.22
CA ARG A 23 -15.34 11.06 2.94
C ARG A 23 -15.30 9.81 3.81
N LYS A 24 -16.41 9.48 4.46
CA LYS A 24 -16.52 8.29 5.30
C LYS A 24 -16.39 7.02 4.45
N ASN A 25 -17.08 6.96 3.32
CA ASN A 25 -16.97 5.83 2.39
C ASN A 25 -15.55 5.70 1.82
N LEU A 26 -14.93 6.81 1.40
CA LEU A 26 -13.53 6.86 0.97
C LEU A 26 -12.58 6.29 2.04
N ALA A 27 -12.71 6.76 3.29
CA ALA A 27 -11.87 6.29 4.40
C ALA A 27 -12.10 4.79 4.67
N LYS A 28 -13.33 4.29 4.55
CA LYS A 28 -13.65 2.88 4.76
C LYS A 28 -13.09 1.99 3.65
N ASP A 29 -13.28 2.39 2.40
CA ASP A 29 -12.79 1.64 1.23
C ASP A 29 -11.26 1.60 1.26
N GLN A 30 -10.60 2.75 1.33
CA GLN A 30 -9.14 2.84 1.40
C GLN A 30 -8.59 2.06 2.60
N GLY A 31 -9.23 2.16 3.78
CA GLY A 31 -8.85 1.39 4.95
C GLY A 31 -8.87 -0.12 4.72
N ASN A 32 -9.88 -0.64 4.00
CA ASN A 32 -9.97 -2.04 3.65
C ASN A 32 -8.87 -2.48 2.65
N TYR A 33 -8.54 -1.64 1.66
CA TYR A 33 -7.39 -1.87 0.77
C TYR A 33 -6.09 -1.99 1.56
N PHE A 34 -5.82 -1.05 2.48
CA PHE A 34 -4.63 -1.07 3.33
C PHE A 34 -4.53 -2.32 4.20
N ILE A 35 -5.64 -2.75 4.82
CA ILE A 35 -5.69 -3.95 5.65
C ILE A 35 -5.36 -5.20 4.82
N ILE A 36 -6.03 -5.39 3.67
CA ILE A 36 -5.83 -6.57 2.81
C ILE A 36 -4.38 -6.65 2.34
N TYR A 37 -3.80 -5.54 1.89
CA TYR A 37 -2.41 -5.49 1.46
C TYR A 37 -1.43 -5.74 2.61
N GLY A 38 -1.64 -5.11 3.76
CA GLY A 38 -0.77 -5.27 4.93
C GLY A 38 -0.74 -6.71 5.44
N TYR A 39 -1.91 -7.36 5.58
CA TYR A 39 -1.98 -8.77 6.00
C TYR A 39 -1.35 -9.70 4.97
N THR A 40 -1.59 -9.47 3.67
CA THR A 40 -0.98 -10.28 2.62
C THR A 40 0.55 -10.18 2.67
N ALA A 41 1.10 -8.97 2.80
CA ALA A 41 2.54 -8.75 2.90
C ALA A 41 3.15 -9.38 4.16
N ALA A 42 2.46 -9.28 5.31
CA ALA A 42 2.91 -9.87 6.56
C ALA A 42 2.92 -11.41 6.49
N ILE A 43 1.82 -12.02 6.04
CA ILE A 43 1.74 -13.49 5.89
C ILE A 43 2.82 -13.97 4.91
N LEU A 44 2.99 -13.28 3.78
CA LEU A 44 3.97 -13.64 2.78
C LEU A 44 5.40 -13.53 3.30
N SER A 45 5.72 -12.50 4.10
CA SER A 45 7.03 -12.38 4.74
C SER A 45 7.37 -13.55 5.67
N ILE A 46 6.38 -14.06 6.43
CA ILE A 46 6.55 -15.20 7.33
C ILE A 46 6.76 -16.49 6.53
N ILE A 47 5.97 -16.68 5.46
CA ILE A 47 6.09 -17.84 4.56
C ILE A 47 7.47 -17.87 3.88
N ILE A 48 7.92 -16.72 3.36
CA ILE A 48 9.22 -16.58 2.69
C ILE A 48 10.36 -16.79 3.68
N TYR A 49 10.27 -16.21 4.88
CA TYR A 49 11.25 -16.43 5.95
C TYR A 49 11.36 -17.91 6.33
N THR A 50 10.22 -18.58 6.53
CA THR A 50 10.18 -20.01 6.90
C THR A 50 10.75 -20.88 5.77
N SER A 51 10.40 -20.58 4.52
CA SER A 51 10.92 -21.29 3.34
C SER A 51 12.43 -21.10 3.16
N LEU A 52 12.95 -19.89 3.44
CA LEU A 52 14.38 -19.60 3.41
C LEU A 52 15.14 -20.38 4.50
N CYS A 53 14.57 -20.51 5.70
CA CYS A 53 15.17 -21.27 6.79
C CYS A 53 15.20 -22.78 6.55
N MET A 54 14.20 -23.35 5.87
CA MET A 54 14.14 -24.79 5.64
C MET A 54 14.87 -25.24 4.36
N THR A 55 14.72 -24.49 3.26
CA THR A 55 15.06 -24.99 1.92
C THR A 55 16.30 -24.32 1.33
N HIS A 56 16.80 -23.22 1.93
CA HIS A 56 17.86 -22.36 1.35
C HIS A 56 17.65 -22.07 -0.15
N ALA A 57 16.39 -22.01 -0.59
CA ALA A 57 16.07 -22.00 -2.00
C ALA A 57 16.45 -20.64 -2.62
N PRO A 58 17.17 -20.61 -3.75
CA PRO A 58 17.59 -19.37 -4.41
C PRO A 58 16.43 -18.58 -5.04
N TRP A 59 15.20 -19.11 -5.02
CA TRP A 59 14.00 -18.51 -5.59
C TRP A 59 13.10 -17.81 -4.57
N TRP A 60 13.64 -17.37 -3.43
CA TRP A 60 12.88 -16.64 -2.41
C TRP A 60 12.15 -15.39 -2.97
N TRP A 61 12.71 -14.77 -4.01
CA TRP A 61 12.12 -13.64 -4.74
C TRP A 61 10.81 -14.02 -5.46
N ALA A 62 10.64 -15.28 -5.87
CA ALA A 62 9.42 -15.77 -6.52
C ALA A 62 8.23 -15.74 -5.56
N GLY A 63 8.49 -15.91 -4.25
CA GLY A 63 7.47 -15.76 -3.21
C GLY A 63 6.86 -14.35 -3.21
N TRP A 64 7.63 -13.32 -3.52
CA TRP A 64 7.12 -11.94 -3.57
C TRP A 64 6.19 -11.66 -4.75
N PHE A 65 6.24 -12.47 -5.82
CA PHE A 65 5.27 -12.36 -6.92
C PHE A 65 3.83 -12.67 -6.47
N LEU A 66 3.64 -13.39 -5.36
CA LEU A 66 2.31 -13.62 -4.79
C LEU A 66 1.63 -12.32 -4.35
N MET A 67 2.39 -11.24 -4.12
CA MET A 67 1.86 -9.91 -3.79
C MET A 67 1.04 -9.28 -4.93
N PHE A 68 1.14 -9.79 -6.17
CA PHE A 68 0.28 -9.36 -7.27
C PHE A 68 -1.16 -9.91 -7.19
N LEU A 69 -1.41 -11.00 -6.46
CA LEU A 69 -2.76 -11.58 -6.29
C LEU A 69 -3.78 -10.59 -5.70
N PRO A 70 -3.52 -9.92 -4.56
CA PRO A 70 -4.47 -8.96 -4.01
C PRO A 70 -4.74 -7.81 -4.98
N VAL A 71 -3.75 -7.33 -5.73
CA VAL A 71 -3.93 -6.29 -6.78
C VAL A 71 -5.00 -6.73 -7.78
N ILE A 72 -4.89 -7.96 -8.29
CA ILE A 72 -5.77 -8.51 -9.31
C ILE A 72 -7.17 -8.74 -8.73
N ILE A 73 -7.28 -9.36 -7.55
CA ILE A 73 -8.56 -9.64 -6.90
C ILE A 73 -9.32 -8.33 -6.62
N LEU A 74 -8.62 -7.32 -6.13
CA LEU A 74 -9.19 -6.01 -5.83
C LEU A 74 -9.60 -5.28 -7.11
N ALA A 75 -8.78 -5.28 -8.16
CA ALA A 75 -9.13 -4.71 -9.46
C ALA A 75 -10.36 -5.39 -10.10
N PHE A 76 -10.48 -6.72 -9.98
CA PHE A 76 -11.67 -7.45 -10.43
C PHE A 76 -12.91 -7.11 -9.61
N LYS A 77 -12.76 -6.96 -8.29
CA LYS A 77 -13.86 -6.58 -7.39
C LYS A 77 -14.33 -5.14 -7.62
N GLU A 78 -13.42 -4.23 -7.93
CA GLU A 78 -13.72 -2.84 -8.30
C GLU A 78 -14.48 -2.77 -9.64
N LYS A 79 -14.05 -3.56 -10.64
CA LYS A 79 -14.72 -3.63 -11.94
C LYS A 79 -16.14 -4.20 -11.87
N ARG A 80 -16.44 -5.03 -10.87
CA ARG A 80 -17.77 -5.64 -10.67
C ARG A 80 -18.75 -4.73 -9.93
N ASN A 81 -18.25 -3.73 -9.19
CA ASN A 81 -19.07 -2.82 -8.38
C ASN A 81 -18.99 -1.39 -8.92
N THR A 82 -19.74 -1.10 -9.99
CA THR A 82 -20.06 0.29 -10.37
C THR A 82 -21.59 0.41 -10.45
N PRO A 83 -22.23 1.35 -9.72
CA PRO A 83 -21.89 2.77 -9.76
C PRO A 83 -21.79 3.39 -8.36
N THR A 84 -20.61 3.37 -7.76
CA THR A 84 -20.28 4.26 -6.65
C THR A 84 -19.66 5.52 -7.24
N VAL A 85 -20.24 6.68 -6.92
CA VAL A 85 -19.80 8.00 -7.38
C VAL A 85 -18.30 8.14 -7.09
N VAL A 86 -17.46 8.00 -8.11
CA VAL A 86 -16.01 8.17 -8.02
C VAL A 86 -15.79 9.62 -7.64
N THR A 87 -15.56 9.84 -6.35
CA THR A 87 -15.28 11.17 -5.86
C THR A 87 -13.88 11.51 -6.34
N TYR A 88 -13.65 12.73 -6.79
CA TYR A 88 -12.35 13.21 -7.29
C TYR A 88 -11.14 12.77 -6.42
N THR A 89 -11.36 12.62 -5.12
CA THR A 89 -10.39 12.15 -4.12
C THR A 89 -9.96 10.68 -4.30
N ASP A 90 -10.88 9.76 -4.61
CA ASP A 90 -10.56 8.35 -4.92
C ASP A 90 -9.70 8.24 -6.19
N SER A 91 -10.04 9.04 -7.20
CA SER A 91 -9.28 9.07 -8.45
C SER A 91 -7.85 9.57 -8.22
N MET A 92 -7.64 10.53 -7.32
CA MET A 92 -6.29 11.00 -6.97
C MET A 92 -5.47 9.92 -6.26
N VAL A 93 -6.04 9.21 -5.29
CA VAL A 93 -5.34 8.12 -4.59
C VAL A 93 -5.00 6.98 -5.57
N ASN A 94 -5.97 6.53 -6.39
CA ASN A 94 -5.72 5.50 -7.39
C ASN A 94 -4.67 5.93 -8.43
N LYS A 95 -4.66 7.19 -8.87
CA LYS A 95 -3.62 7.71 -9.77
C LYS A 95 -2.24 7.72 -9.12
N VAL A 96 -2.15 8.11 -7.84
CA VAL A 96 -0.88 8.05 -7.10
C VAL A 96 -0.37 6.61 -7.03
N TRP A 97 -1.22 5.65 -6.68
CA TRP A 97 -0.85 4.24 -6.63
C TRP A 97 -0.52 3.65 -8.01
N GLN A 98 -1.20 4.08 -9.08
CA GLN A 98 -0.84 3.72 -10.45
C GLN A 98 0.55 4.24 -10.83
N VAL A 99 0.88 5.49 -10.47
CA VAL A 99 2.22 6.05 -10.72
C VAL A 99 3.28 5.30 -9.91
N VAL A 100 3.02 5.06 -8.61
CA VAL A 100 3.92 4.30 -7.73
C VAL A 100 4.13 2.87 -8.28
N GLY A 101 3.07 2.19 -8.70
CA GLY A 101 3.12 0.86 -9.29
C GLY A 101 3.85 0.83 -10.63
N THR A 102 3.65 1.84 -11.48
CA THR A 102 4.33 1.96 -12.78
C THR A 102 5.83 2.19 -12.58
N LEU A 103 6.22 3.08 -11.67
CA LEU A 103 7.61 3.31 -11.31
C LEU A 103 8.25 2.05 -10.72
N PHE A 104 7.55 1.35 -9.83
CA PHE A 104 8.02 0.09 -9.27
C PHE A 104 8.23 -0.96 -10.37
N SER A 105 7.24 -1.16 -11.27
CA SER A 105 7.37 -2.08 -12.40
C SER A 105 8.54 -1.71 -13.32
N LEU A 106 8.75 -0.42 -13.57
CA LEU A 106 9.88 0.07 -14.37
C LEU A 106 11.20 -0.26 -13.67
N THR A 107 11.31 -0.04 -12.36
CA THR A 107 12.53 -0.39 -11.60
C THR A 107 12.83 -1.89 -11.64
N VAL A 108 11.81 -2.74 -11.50
CA VAL A 108 11.98 -4.20 -11.60
C VAL A 108 12.46 -4.59 -13.00
N LEU A 109 11.90 -3.98 -14.05
CA LEU A 109 12.29 -4.24 -15.44
C LEU A 109 13.74 -3.82 -15.70
N VAL A 110 14.15 -2.64 -15.22
CA VAL A 110 15.54 -2.16 -15.34
C VAL A 110 16.50 -3.05 -14.56
N MET A 111 16.15 -3.46 -13.32
CA MET A 111 16.95 -4.39 -12.53
C MET A 111 17.10 -5.74 -13.21
N LEU A 112 16.02 -6.27 -13.81
CA LEU A 112 16.04 -7.50 -14.60
C LEU A 112 16.99 -7.38 -15.80
N ALA A 113 16.91 -6.28 -16.55
CA ALA A 113 17.78 -6.04 -17.70
C ALA A 113 19.27 -5.94 -17.30
N LEU A 114 19.57 -5.21 -16.21
CA LEU A 114 20.93 -5.12 -15.67
C LEU A 114 21.44 -6.47 -15.17
N SER A 115 20.58 -7.25 -14.50
CA SER A 115 20.93 -8.59 -14.02
C SER A 115 21.22 -9.55 -15.17
N PHE A 116 20.50 -9.41 -16.29
CA PHE A 116 20.75 -10.20 -17.51
C PHE A 116 22.10 -9.84 -18.16
N ILE A 117 22.53 -8.58 -18.09
CA ILE A 117 23.82 -8.11 -18.61
C ILE A 117 24.99 -8.55 -17.71
N VAL A 118 24.81 -8.51 -16.39
CA VAL A 118 25.87 -8.80 -15.39
C VAL A 118 25.94 -10.29 -15.01
N GLY A 119 24.90 -11.07 -15.30
CA GLY A 119 24.83 -12.50 -15.01
C GLY A 119 24.65 -12.85 -13.51
N ARG A 120 24.37 -11.86 -12.66
CA ARG A 120 24.02 -12.02 -11.24
C ARG A 120 22.66 -11.37 -10.97
N CYS A 121 21.74 -12.15 -10.43
CA CYS A 121 20.38 -11.71 -10.08
C CYS A 121 20.26 -11.51 -8.56
N ASP A 122 20.55 -10.31 -8.08
CA ASP A 122 20.38 -9.95 -6.67
C ASP A 122 19.09 -9.11 -6.48
N PHE A 123 17.95 -9.78 -6.33
CA PHE A 123 16.64 -9.15 -6.07
C PHE A 123 16.48 -8.61 -4.64
N THR A 124 17.52 -8.66 -3.81
CA THR A 124 17.50 -8.18 -2.42
C THR A 124 17.12 -6.70 -2.33
N LEU A 125 17.61 -5.88 -3.26
CA LEU A 125 17.32 -4.44 -3.30
C LEU A 125 15.84 -4.12 -3.57
N MET A 126 15.06 -5.09 -4.06
CA MET A 126 13.63 -4.91 -4.29
C MET A 126 12.86 -4.65 -2.99
N LEU A 127 13.27 -5.27 -1.88
CA LEU A 127 12.64 -5.12 -0.57
C LEU A 127 12.68 -3.66 -0.06
N PRO A 128 13.87 -3.04 0.13
CA PRO A 128 13.92 -1.66 0.61
C PRO A 128 13.32 -0.66 -0.39
N LEU A 129 13.49 -0.88 -1.70
CA LEU A 129 12.88 -0.02 -2.72
C LEU A 129 11.35 -0.07 -2.64
N CYS A 130 10.76 -1.27 -2.54
CA CYS A 130 9.33 -1.43 -2.36
C CYS A 130 8.84 -0.74 -1.08
N LEU A 131 9.60 -0.84 0.02
CA LEU A 131 9.30 -0.11 1.26
C LEU A 131 9.32 1.42 1.06
N LEU A 132 10.29 1.96 0.32
CA LEU A 132 10.33 3.39 0.00
C LEU A 132 9.11 3.83 -0.82
N TYR A 133 8.82 3.10 -1.91
CA TYR A 133 7.68 3.39 -2.77
C TYR A 133 6.35 3.29 -2.02
N ALA A 134 6.16 2.24 -1.20
CA ALA A 134 4.99 2.07 -0.35
C ALA A 134 4.89 3.16 0.71
N SER A 135 6.00 3.56 1.34
CA SER A 135 6.01 4.63 2.35
C SER A 135 5.62 5.98 1.73
N ILE A 136 6.07 6.27 0.50
CA ILE A 136 5.68 7.50 -0.21
C ILE A 136 4.20 7.43 -0.62
N GLY A 137 3.75 6.32 -1.20
CA GLY A 137 2.36 6.13 -1.63
C GLY A 137 1.37 6.22 -0.46
N THR A 138 1.70 5.57 0.66
CA THR A 138 0.92 5.63 1.91
C THR A 138 0.89 7.04 2.51
N ALA A 139 2.02 7.75 2.56
CA ALA A 139 2.07 9.13 3.07
C ALA A 139 1.26 10.11 2.22
N ILE A 140 1.35 10.03 0.88
CA ILE A 140 0.52 10.84 -0.03
C ILE A 140 -0.96 10.51 0.18
N THR A 141 -1.30 9.22 0.32
CA THR A 141 -2.68 8.80 0.61
C THR A 141 -3.17 9.39 1.94
N GLY A 142 -2.32 9.43 2.97
CA GLY A 142 -2.61 10.09 4.25
C GLY A 142 -2.85 11.59 4.14
N LEU A 143 -2.11 12.26 3.26
CA LEU A 143 -2.29 13.69 2.98
C LEU A 143 -3.60 13.97 2.25
N VAL A 144 -3.98 13.12 1.30
CA VAL A 144 -5.25 13.21 0.56
C VAL A 144 -6.46 12.94 1.47
N ILE A 145 -6.38 11.91 2.33
CA ILE A 145 -7.44 11.56 3.29
C ILE A 145 -7.43 12.52 4.51
N ARG A 146 -6.39 13.36 4.66
CA ARG A 146 -6.14 14.29 5.78
C ARG A 146 -6.13 13.61 7.15
N GLU A 147 -5.65 12.36 7.19
CA GLU A 147 -5.57 11.57 8.42
C GLU A 147 -4.13 11.53 8.93
N LYS A 148 -3.90 12.09 10.12
CA LYS A 148 -2.56 12.21 10.72
C LYS A 148 -1.88 10.85 10.90
N CYS A 149 -2.64 9.80 11.22
CA CYS A 149 -2.10 8.45 11.39
C CYS A 149 -1.48 7.90 10.09
N LEU A 150 -2.14 8.08 8.94
CA LEU A 150 -1.60 7.67 7.64
C LEU A 150 -0.39 8.51 7.20
N LEU A 151 -0.18 9.69 7.80
CA LEU A 151 0.96 10.54 7.50
C LEU A 151 2.21 10.17 8.32
N TYR A 152 2.06 9.82 9.60
CA TYR A 152 3.21 9.55 10.49
C TYR A 152 3.73 8.11 10.43
N LEU A 153 2.84 7.13 10.27
CA LEU A 153 3.23 5.71 10.28
C LEU A 153 4.18 5.31 9.13
N PRO A 154 4.08 5.87 7.91
CA PRO A 154 5.03 5.59 6.82
C PRO A 154 6.46 6.01 7.10
N PHE A 155 6.71 6.97 8.00
CA PHE A 155 8.08 7.35 8.37
C PHE A 155 8.84 6.20 9.01
N VAL A 156 8.15 5.33 9.76
CA VAL A 156 8.77 4.13 10.34
C VAL A 156 9.24 3.19 9.23
N GLY A 157 8.39 2.95 8.22
CA GLY A 157 8.76 2.16 7.04
C GLY A 157 9.94 2.76 6.26
N PHE A 158 9.98 4.09 6.14
CA PHE A 158 11.08 4.80 5.50
C PHE A 158 12.41 4.61 6.23
N VAL A 159 12.42 4.70 7.56
CA VAL A 159 13.63 4.47 8.38
C VAL A 159 14.14 3.03 8.20
N PHE A 160 13.23 2.04 8.18
CA PHE A 160 13.61 0.64 7.92
C PHE A 160 14.16 0.43 6.50
N ALA A 161 13.60 1.10 5.49
CA ALA A 161 14.11 1.05 4.13
C ALA A 161 15.55 1.59 4.02
N ILE A 162 15.82 2.75 4.63
CA ILE A 162 17.16 3.36 4.64
C ILE A 162 18.14 2.47 5.41
N TYR A 163 17.72 1.90 6.53
CA TYR A 163 18.53 0.94 7.29
C TYR A 163 18.92 -0.28 6.44
N MET A 164 17.98 -0.87 5.70
CA MET A 164 18.25 -1.98 4.78
C MET A 164 19.22 -1.59 3.66
N LEU A 165 19.05 -0.41 3.04
CA LEU A 165 19.96 0.07 1.99
C LEU A 165 21.38 0.28 2.52
N MET A 166 21.54 0.91 3.69
CA MET A 166 22.84 1.11 4.32
C MET A 166 23.48 -0.21 4.78
N SER A 167 22.68 -1.15 5.28
CA SER A 167 23.19 -2.48 5.62
C SER A 167 23.65 -3.25 4.38
N TYR A 168 23.04 -3.02 3.21
CA TYR A 168 23.46 -3.63 1.95
C TYR A 168 24.86 -3.15 1.55
N THR A 169 25.09 -1.84 1.60
CA THR A 169 26.36 -1.24 1.16
C THR A 169 27.52 -1.58 2.09
N ILE A 170 27.25 -1.81 3.38
CA ILE A 170 28.28 -2.10 4.39
C ILE A 170 28.63 -3.60 4.46
N ASN A 171 27.64 -4.49 4.49
CA ASN A 171 27.88 -5.92 4.76
C ASN A 171 27.83 -6.80 3.49
N ASN A 172 27.46 -6.24 2.34
CA ASN A 172 27.39 -6.91 1.03
C ASN A 172 26.60 -8.24 1.04
N SER A 173 25.73 -8.44 2.03
CA SER A 173 25.01 -9.69 2.27
C SER A 173 23.60 -9.43 2.78
N ALA A 174 22.63 -10.00 2.07
CA ALA A 174 21.22 -9.97 2.40
C ALA A 174 20.95 -10.96 3.54
N THR A 175 20.65 -10.45 4.74
CA THR A 175 20.28 -11.34 5.83
C THR A 175 18.82 -11.77 5.68
N ILE A 176 18.51 -13.05 5.92
CA ILE A 176 17.14 -13.62 5.89
C ILE A 176 16.15 -12.79 6.75
N LEU A 177 16.65 -12.15 7.82
CA LEU A 177 15.94 -11.21 8.69
C LEU A 177 15.30 -10.01 7.96
N TRP A 178 15.79 -9.63 6.78
CA TRP A 178 15.24 -8.50 6.03
C TRP A 178 13.79 -8.73 5.58
N ASN A 179 13.43 -9.98 5.30
CA ASN A 179 12.04 -10.33 4.99
C ASN A 179 11.12 -10.06 6.19
N LEU A 180 11.57 -10.34 7.42
CA LEU A 180 10.81 -10.05 8.64
C LEU A 180 10.71 -8.55 8.91
N TYR A 181 11.79 -7.79 8.77
CA TYR A 181 11.75 -6.33 8.89
C TYR A 181 10.83 -5.69 7.86
N PHE A 182 10.80 -6.24 6.64
CA PHE A 182 9.88 -5.81 5.59
C PHE A 182 8.42 -6.06 6.00
N GLY A 183 8.10 -7.30 6.40
CA GLY A 183 6.76 -7.64 6.89
C GLY A 183 6.31 -6.78 8.07
N LEU A 184 7.18 -6.59 9.07
CA LEU A 184 6.91 -5.77 10.24
C LEU A 184 6.65 -4.30 9.87
N SER A 185 7.41 -3.76 8.92
CA SER A 185 7.20 -2.41 8.42
C SER A 185 5.83 -2.27 7.74
N PHE A 186 5.41 -3.26 6.94
CA PHE A 186 4.07 -3.29 6.32
C PHE A 186 2.94 -3.40 7.36
N VAL A 187 3.13 -4.15 8.44
CA VAL A 187 2.19 -4.18 9.57
C VAL A 187 2.02 -2.78 10.16
N VAL A 188 3.13 -2.10 10.45
CA VAL A 188 3.09 -0.77 11.07
C VAL A 188 2.50 0.27 10.12
N MET A 189 2.88 0.29 8.85
CA MET A 189 2.49 1.36 7.92
C MET A 189 1.15 1.14 7.21
N MET A 190 0.64 -0.09 7.11
CA MET A 190 -0.62 -0.39 6.40
C MET A 190 -1.71 -1.00 7.29
N ILE A 191 -1.38 -1.92 8.21
CA ILE A 191 -2.41 -2.57 9.05
C ILE A 191 -2.93 -1.61 10.11
N ILE A 192 -2.05 -0.95 10.87
CA ILE A 192 -2.44 -0.01 11.93
C ILE A 192 -3.31 1.15 11.39
N PRO A 193 -2.91 1.90 10.35
CA PRO A 193 -3.73 2.99 9.83
C PRO A 193 -5.01 2.49 9.17
N GLY A 194 -4.98 1.30 8.54
CA GLY A 194 -6.17 0.68 7.96
C GLY A 194 -7.25 0.38 9.01
N HIS A 195 -6.88 -0.19 10.16
CA HIS A 195 -7.82 -0.41 11.27
C HIS A 195 -8.32 0.89 11.90
N ILE A 196 -7.46 1.91 12.04
CA ILE A 196 -7.85 3.23 12.57
C ILE A 196 -8.85 3.90 11.63
N LEU A 197 -8.63 3.84 10.30
CA LEU A 197 -9.56 4.36 9.29
C LEU A 197 -10.91 3.66 9.37
N ASN A 198 -10.92 2.33 9.46
CA ASN A 198 -12.16 1.56 9.52
C ASN A 198 -12.96 1.87 10.80
N ASN A 199 -12.31 1.91 11.96
CA ASN A 199 -12.95 2.22 13.25
C ASN A 199 -13.47 3.67 13.31
N LYS A 200 -12.76 4.64 12.72
CA LYS A 200 -13.27 6.02 12.58
C LYS A 200 -14.47 6.10 11.64
N SER A 201 -14.46 5.34 10.55
CA SER A 201 -15.59 5.30 9.61
C SER A 201 -16.85 4.70 10.24
N GLU A 202 -16.69 3.78 11.20
CA GLU A 202 -17.81 3.15 11.91
C GLU A 202 -18.42 4.04 13.00
N LYS A 203 -17.65 4.99 13.54
CA LYS A 203 -18.08 5.91 14.62
C LYS A 203 -18.67 7.24 14.13
N LEU A 204 -18.46 7.61 12.87
CA LEU A 204 -19.11 8.74 12.19
C LEU A 204 -20.45 8.31 11.62
#